data_AF-Q8JHA1-F1
#
_entry.id   AF-Q8JHA1-F1
#
_cell.length_a   1.000
_cell.length_b   1.000
_cell.length_c   1.000
_cell.angle_alpha   90.00
_cell.angle_beta   90.00
_cell.angle_gamma   90.00
#
_symmetry.space_group_name_H-M   'P 1'
#
loop_
_entity.id
_entity.type
_entity.pdbx_description
1 polymer ?
#
loop_
_entity_poly.entity_id
_entity_poly.type
_entity_poly.pdbx_seq_one_letter_code
_entity_poly.pdbx_strand_id
1 'polypeptide(L)' 'VSGVQKQRRLAANARERRRMHGLNHAFDQLRNVIPSFNNDKKLSKYETLQMAQIYISALAELLQ' A
#
# COMPACT_ATOMS: atom_id res chain seq x y z
N VAL A 1 -25.07 -3.14 25.34
CA VAL A 1 -24.75 -3.80 24.05
C VAL A 1 -24.60 -5.29 24.32
N SER A 2 -25.38 -6.16 23.66
CA SER A 2 -25.35 -7.60 23.96
C SER A 2 -23.98 -8.21 23.60
N GLY A 3 -23.56 -9.27 24.31
CA GLY A 3 -22.27 -9.93 24.09
C GLY A 3 -22.06 -10.39 22.64
N VAL A 4 -23.13 -10.83 21.97
CA VAL A 4 -23.13 -11.26 20.57
C VAL A 4 -22.79 -10.11 19.61
N GLN A 5 -23.36 -8.92 19.83
CA GLN A 5 -23.06 -7.74 19.00
C GLN A 5 -21.59 -7.32 19.15
N LYS A 6 -21.04 -7.38 20.36
CA LYS A 6 -19.62 -7.11 20.62
C LYS A 6 -18.72 -8.10 19.88
N GLN A 7 -19.04 -9.40 19.91
CA GLN A 7 -18.26 -10.43 19.23
C GLN A 7 -18.27 -10.28 17.71
N ARG A 8 -19.44 -9.98 17.10
CA ARG A 8 -19.54 -9.71 15.66
C ARG A 8 -18.68 -8.53 15.22
N ARG A 9 -18.68 -7.44 16.00
CA ARG A 9 -17.84 -6.26 15.74
C ARG A 9 -16.35 -6.58 15.83
N LEU A 10 -15.93 -7.36 16.83
CA LEU A 10 -14.53 -7.80 16.95
C LEU A 10 -14.09 -8.64 15.74
N ALA A 11 -14.92 -9.58 15.29
CA ALA A 11 -14.64 -10.38 14.11
C ALA A 11 -14.55 -9.53 12.83
N ALA A 12 -15.42 -8.53 12.68
CA ALA A 12 -15.36 -7.59 11.55
C ALA A 12 -14.07 -6.77 11.55
N ASN A 13 -13.68 -6.21 12.70
CA ASN A 13 -12.44 -5.45 12.83
C ASN A 13 -11.19 -6.30 12.53
N ALA A 14 -11.19 -7.56 12.97
CA ALA A 14 -10.10 -8.50 12.67
C ALA A 14 -9.99 -8.80 11.16
N ARG A 15 -11.12 -8.91 10.45
CA ARG A 15 -11.13 -9.07 8.99
C ARG A 15 -10.58 -7.83 8.29
N GLU A 16 -11.01 -6.63 8.69
CA GLU A 16 -10.53 -5.41 8.06
C GLU A 16 -9.05 -5.17 8.29
N ARG A 17 -8.53 -5.48 9.48
CA ARG A 17 -7.08 -5.45 9.73
C ARG A 17 -6.32 -6.37 8.78
N ARG A 18 -6.78 -7.61 8.58
CA ARG A 18 -6.15 -8.54 7.62
C ARG A 18 -6.17 -8.00 6.19
N ARG A 19 -7.30 -7.42 5.76
CA ARG A 19 -7.42 -6.76 4.45
C ARG A 19 -6.39 -5.64 4.30
N MET A 20 -6.28 -4.77 5.31
CA MET A 20 -5.34 -3.65 5.31
C MET A 20 -3.87 -4.10 5.37
N HIS A 21 -3.55 -5.21 6.06
CA HIS A 21 -2.22 -5.80 6.00
C HIS A 21 -1.84 -6.24 4.58
N GLY A 22 -2.76 -6.89 3.86
CA GLY A 22 -2.55 -7.25 2.46
C GLY A 22 -2.31 -6.03 1.56
N LEU A 23 -3.11 -4.98 1.72
CA LEU A 23 -2.93 -3.71 1.00
C LEU A 23 -1.57 -3.07 1.30
N ASN A 24 -1.18 -3.00 2.57
CA ASN A 24 0.09 -2.40 2.96
C ASN A 24 1.29 -3.22 2.44
N HIS A 25 1.17 -4.55 2.40
CA HIS A 25 2.19 -5.42 1.80
C HIS A 25 2.36 -5.14 0.29
N ALA A 26 1.27 -5.03 -0.45
CA ALA A 26 1.33 -4.69 -1.88
C ALA A 26 1.96 -3.30 -2.12
N PHE A 27 1.65 -2.33 -1.26
CA PHE A 27 2.29 -1.01 -1.28
C PHE A 27 3.80 -1.09 -1.01
N ASP A 28 4.26 -1.99 -0.15
CA ASP A 28 5.68 -2.19 0.13
C ASP A 28 6.40 -2.86 -1.05
N GLN A 29 5.77 -3.84 -1.69
CA GLN A 29 6.29 -4.42 -2.94
C GLN A 29 6.42 -3.37 -4.04
N LEU A 30 5.43 -2.48 -4.18
CA LEU A 30 5.48 -1.39 -5.15
C LEU A 30 6.62 -0.41 -4.85
N ARG A 31 6.86 -0.07 -3.57
CA ARG A 31 7.99 0.80 -3.20
C ARG A 31 9.35 0.21 -3.57
N ASN A 32 9.51 -1.11 -3.49
CA ASN A 32 10.78 -1.77 -3.77
C ASN A 32 11.20 -1.69 -5.25
N VAL A 33 10.25 -1.45 -6.16
CA VAL A 33 10.52 -1.33 -7.59
C VAL A 33 10.53 0.13 -8.09
N ILE A 34 10.18 1.08 -7.23
CA ILE A 34 10.21 2.51 -7.55
C ILE A 34 11.61 3.06 -7.25
N PRO A 35 12.22 3.85 -8.14
CA PRO A 35 13.47 4.56 -7.84
C PRO A 35 13.30 5.48 -6.62
N SER A 36 14.11 5.26 -5.58
CA SER A 36 14.14 6.12 -4.39
C SER A 36 15.45 6.90 -4.33
N PHE A 37 15.34 8.22 -4.13
CA PHE A 37 16.49 9.11 -3.97
C PHE A 37 16.96 9.22 -2.49
N ASN A 38 16.12 8.79 -1.54
CA ASN A 38 16.42 8.83 -0.11
C ASN A 38 16.24 7.43 0.47
N ASN A 39 17.35 6.68 0.61
CA ASN A 39 17.33 5.27 0.99
C ASN A 39 16.65 4.97 2.34
N ASP A 40 16.50 5.97 3.21
CA ASP A 40 15.92 5.77 4.55
C ASP A 40 14.45 6.22 4.67
N LYS A 41 13.91 7.00 3.73
CA LYS A 41 12.55 7.54 3.85
C LYS A 41 11.54 6.73 3.03
N LYS A 42 10.67 6.00 3.73
CA LYS A 42 9.51 5.33 3.12
C LYS A 42 8.53 6.37 2.56
N LEU A 43 8.25 6.29 1.25
CA LEU A 43 7.24 7.11 0.59
C LEU A 43 5.85 6.89 1.19
N SER A 44 5.05 7.96 1.34
CA SER A 44 3.62 7.85 1.67
C SER A 44 2.86 7.07 0.57
N LYS A 45 1.62 6.66 0.84
CA LYS A 45 0.80 5.95 -0.16
C LYS A 45 0.58 6.77 -1.42
N TYR A 46 0.30 8.07 -1.26
CA TYR A 46 0.10 8.98 -2.38
C TYR A 46 1.39 9.14 -3.20
N GLU A 47 2.51 9.45 -2.54
CA GLU A 47 3.81 9.59 -3.21
C GLU A 47 4.21 8.29 -3.92
N THR A 48 3.94 7.12 -3.33
CA THR A 48 4.23 5.82 -3.96
C THR A 48 3.45 5.66 -5.28
N LEU A 49 2.16 6.00 -5.31
CA LEU A 49 1.35 5.91 -6.53
C LEU A 49 1.80 6.93 -7.58
N GLN A 50 2.10 8.16 -7.17
CA GLN A 50 2.58 9.21 -8.07
C GLN A 50 3.92 8.82 -8.70
N MET A 51 4.87 8.33 -7.91
CA MET A 51 6.18 7.88 -8.40
C MET A 51 6.08 6.66 -9.30
N ALA A 52 5.17 5.72 -9.00
CA ALA A 52 4.91 4.58 -9.89
C ALA A 52 4.46 5.04 -11.29
N GLN A 53 3.52 6.00 -11.36
CA GLN A 53 3.04 6.52 -12.64
C GLN A 53 4.16 7.21 -13.43
N ILE A 54 4.94 8.07 -12.76
CA ILE A 54 6.08 8.76 -13.37
C ILE A 54 7.10 7.73 -13.91
N TYR A 55 7.40 6.70 -13.11
CA TYR A 55 8.39 5.70 -13.49
C TYR A 55 7.95 4.86 -14.68
N ILE A 56 6.67 4.42 -14.71
CA ILE A 56 6.11 3.71 -15.86
C ILE A 56 6.21 4.57 -17.14
N SER A 57 5.84 5.85 -17.08
CA SER A 57 5.93 6.75 -18.23
C SER A 57 7.37 6.93 -18.71
N ALA A 58 8.31 7.16 -17.78
CA ALA A 58 9.73 7.33 -18.12
C ALA A 58 10.33 6.08 -18.78
N LEU A 59 10.00 4.89 -18.28
CA LEU A 59 10.42 3.63 -18.91
C LEU A 59 9.81 3.43 -20.29
N ALA A 60 8.55 3.82 -20.48
CA ALA A 60 7.88 3.74 -21.78
C ALA A 60 8.49 4.70 -22.80
N GLU A 61 8.87 5.91 -22.40
CA GLU A 61 9.58 6.88 -23.24
C GLU A 61 10.97 6.39 -23.64
N LEU A 62 11.70 5.72 -22.74
CA LEU A 62 13.04 5.19 -23.02
C LEU A 62 13.06 4.08 -24.09
N LEU A 63 11.94 3.38 -24.28
CA LEU A 63 11.80 2.29 -25.24
C LEU A 63 11.32 2.74 -26.64
N GLN A 64 11.08 4.04 -26.84
CA GLN A 64 10.77 4.63 -28.14
C GLN A 64 12.03 4.92 -28.95
#